data_AF-A8WND6-F1
#
_entry.id   AF-A8WND6-F1
#
_cell.length_a   1.000
_cell.length_b   1.000
_cell.length_c   1.000
_cell.angle_alpha   90.00
_cell.angle_beta   90.00
_cell.angle_gamma   90.00
#
_symmetry.space_group_name_H-M   'P 1'
#
loop_
_entity.id
_entity.type
_entity.pdbx_description
1 polymer ?
#
loop_
_entity_poly.entity_id
_entity_poly.type
_entity_poly.pdbx_seq_one_letter_code
_entity_poly.pdbx_strand_id
1 'polypeptide(L)'
;MLSISVASFLQHVYSFYKHKKIFECHSDIPNNSSLETHFLAHDIIIFDFGLMHRVLGTNECVANYLDGGYMRFAWTIEQSTALFISLVALMFFKKPLWLYWPGLLMQSSYTLGLSVLTMATAPKILEALGGVIDFELALIFSVYSMGFAMNWLFTFVLWHYYWHRERKLLAERGIFPPPEFV
;
A
#
# COMPACT_ATOMS: atom_id res chain seq x y z
N MET A 1 -6.49 3.55 3.06
CA MET A 1 -6.14 2.46 2.12
C MET A 1 -6.94 2.50 0.84
N LEU A 2 -8.28 2.45 0.86
CA LEU A 2 -9.07 2.57 -0.38
C LEU A 2 -8.73 3.84 -1.19
N SER A 3 -8.62 5.00 -0.54
CA SER A 3 -8.21 6.26 -1.18
C SER A 3 -6.82 6.19 -1.83
N ILE A 4 -5.88 5.49 -1.21
CA ILE A 4 -4.50 5.33 -1.69
C ILE A 4 -4.49 4.40 -2.92
N SER A 5 -5.22 3.29 -2.87
CA SER A 5 -5.37 2.38 -4.01
C SER A 5 -6.05 3.06 -5.20
N VAL A 6 -7.07 3.89 -4.95
CA VAL A 6 -7.74 4.68 -5.99
C VAL A 6 -6.82 5.76 -6.57
N ALA A 7 -6.05 6.47 -5.73
CA ALA A 7 -5.08 7.45 -6.20
C ALA A 7 -4.00 6.81 -7.07
N SER A 8 -3.48 5.66 -6.67
CA SER A 8 -2.49 4.90 -7.46
C SER A 8 -3.09 4.36 -8.77
N PHE A 9 -4.34 3.89 -8.75
CA PHE A 9 -5.04 3.52 -9.99
C PHE A 9 -5.17 4.73 -10.94
N LEU A 10 -5.51 5.91 -10.42
CA LEU A 10 -5.56 7.15 -11.21
C LEU A 10 -4.18 7.52 -11.79
N GLN A 11 -3.08 7.29 -11.08
CA GLN A 11 -1.73 7.47 -11.63
C GLN A 11 -1.51 6.61 -12.87
N HIS A 12 -1.88 5.32 -12.82
CA HIS A 12 -1.72 4.41 -13.95
C HIS A 12 -2.61 4.76 -15.13
N VAL A 13 -3.88 5.13 -14.88
CA VAL A 13 -4.80 5.57 -15.93
C VAL A 13 -4.28 6.84 -16.61
N TYR A 14 -3.79 7.79 -15.83
CA TYR A 14 -3.23 9.04 -16.34
C TYR A 14 -1.95 8.81 -17.15
N SER A 15 -1.02 7.99 -16.63
CA SER A 15 0.20 7.58 -17.35
C SER A 15 -0.15 6.93 -18.69
N PHE A 16 -1.12 6.02 -18.69
CA PHE A 16 -1.54 5.33 -19.92
C PHE A 16 -2.10 6.30 -20.97
N TYR A 17 -2.92 7.26 -20.55
CA TYR A 17 -3.55 8.21 -21.45
C TYR A 17 -2.55 9.17 -22.11
N LYS A 18 -1.60 9.71 -21.33
CA LYS A 18 -0.67 10.75 -21.79
C LYS A 18 0.60 10.18 -22.42
N HIS A 19 1.15 9.12 -21.84
CA HIS A 19 2.46 8.57 -22.19
C HIS A 19 2.40 7.24 -22.96
N LYS A 20 1.19 6.66 -23.13
CA LYS A 20 0.97 5.32 -23.72
C LYS A 20 1.76 4.19 -23.02
N LYS A 21 2.21 4.43 -21.79
CA LYS A 21 2.88 3.48 -20.90
C LYS A 21 2.09 3.36 -19.60
N ILE A 22 2.05 2.16 -19.02
CA ILE A 22 1.23 1.87 -17.83
C ILE A 22 1.73 2.61 -16.59
N PHE A 23 3.04 2.81 -16.46
CA PHE A 23 3.61 3.62 -15.40
C PHE A 23 4.95 4.21 -15.84
N GLU A 24 4.94 5.48 -16.24
CA GLU A 24 6.16 6.24 -16.53
C GLU A 24 6.46 7.16 -15.34
N CYS A 25 7.41 6.75 -14.51
CA CYS A 25 7.89 7.53 -13.37
C CYS A 25 9.38 7.85 -13.55
N HIS A 26 9.69 9.15 -13.55
CA HIS A 26 11.04 9.67 -13.52
C HIS A 26 11.25 10.47 -12.24
N SER A 27 12.40 10.30 -11.61
CA SER A 27 12.75 10.96 -10.34
C SER A 27 13.50 12.28 -10.58
N ASP A 28 14.16 12.43 -11.73
CA ASP A 28 14.93 13.61 -12.11
C ASP A 28 14.06 14.72 -12.71
N ILE A 29 13.13 15.26 -11.92
CA ILE A 29 12.19 16.29 -12.40
C ILE A 29 12.60 17.68 -11.86
N PRO A 30 12.73 18.70 -12.73
CA PRO A 30 13.03 20.05 -12.27
C PRO A 30 11.87 20.62 -11.44
N ASN A 31 12.18 21.36 -10.37
CA ASN A 31 11.22 21.95 -9.41
C ASN A 31 10.18 22.91 -10.04
N ASN A 32 10.34 23.30 -11.30
CA ASN A 32 9.41 24.15 -12.06
C ASN A 32 8.47 23.35 -12.97
N SER A 33 8.38 22.03 -12.78
CA SER A 33 7.51 21.17 -13.58
C SER A 33 6.05 21.25 -13.15
N SER A 34 5.15 20.79 -14.01
CA SER A 34 3.72 20.74 -13.69
C SER A 34 3.42 19.77 -12.54
N LEU A 35 2.38 20.08 -11.74
CA LEU A 35 1.92 19.23 -10.64
C LEU A 35 1.61 17.79 -11.07
N GLU A 36 1.21 17.59 -12.32
CA GLU A 36 0.98 16.28 -12.95
C GLU A 36 2.26 15.45 -13.06
N THR A 37 3.39 16.10 -13.37
CA THR A 37 4.70 15.44 -13.48
C THR A 37 5.20 15.03 -12.11
N HIS A 38 5.05 15.89 -11.10
CA HIS A 38 5.32 15.54 -9.71
C HIS A 38 4.42 14.41 -9.19
N PHE A 39 3.17 14.34 -9.63
CA PHE A 39 2.28 13.24 -9.27
C PHE A 39 2.73 11.90 -9.86
N LEU A 40 3.34 11.87 -11.06
CA LEU A 40 3.92 10.67 -11.67
C LEU A 40 5.33 10.34 -11.16
N ALA A 41 6.03 11.31 -10.57
CA ALA A 41 7.37 11.15 -9.98
C ALA A 41 7.41 10.26 -8.73
N HIS A 42 6.26 10.06 -8.12
CA HIS A 42 6.13 9.43 -6.82
C HIS A 42 5.23 8.20 -6.92
N ASP A 43 5.62 7.16 -6.22
CA ASP A 43 4.85 5.94 -6.16
C ASP A 43 4.03 5.87 -4.87
N ILE A 44 2.76 6.27 -4.99
CA ILE A 44 1.86 6.47 -3.87
C ILE A 44 1.53 5.14 -3.16
N ILE A 45 1.48 4.03 -3.90
CA ILE A 45 1.10 2.73 -3.31
C ILE A 45 2.19 2.14 -2.44
N ILE A 46 3.45 2.54 -2.59
CA ILE A 46 4.56 2.09 -1.74
C ILE A 46 5.01 3.21 -0.79
N PHE A 47 4.38 4.39 -0.88
CA PHE A 47 4.81 5.61 -0.18
C PHE A 47 6.25 6.00 -0.54
N ASP A 48 6.66 5.74 -1.77
CA ASP A 48 7.99 6.10 -2.27
C ASP A 48 7.93 7.47 -2.96
N PHE A 49 8.26 8.49 -2.16
CA PHE A 49 8.34 9.89 -2.60
C PHE A 49 9.78 10.29 -2.97
N GLY A 50 10.53 9.37 -3.60
CA GLY A 50 11.93 9.59 -3.98
C GLY A 50 12.94 9.03 -2.98
N LEU A 51 12.50 8.18 -2.04
CA LEU A 51 13.39 7.49 -1.12
C LEU A 51 14.32 6.57 -1.91
N MET A 52 13.75 5.80 -2.84
CA MET A 52 14.52 4.82 -3.60
C MET A 52 15.49 5.48 -4.58
N HIS A 53 15.11 6.61 -5.18
CA HIS A 53 16.04 7.41 -5.98
C HIS A 53 17.26 7.84 -5.14
N ARG A 54 17.04 8.35 -3.93
CA ARG A 54 18.14 8.82 -3.06
C ARG A 54 19.00 7.68 -2.52
N VAL A 55 18.41 6.52 -2.23
CA VAL A 55 19.07 5.37 -1.61
C VAL A 55 19.75 4.44 -2.62
N LEU A 56 19.15 4.25 -3.81
CA LEU A 56 19.64 3.36 -4.85
C LEU A 56 20.31 4.10 -6.02
N GLY A 57 20.15 5.42 -6.12
CA GLY A 57 20.69 6.23 -7.22
C GLY A 57 20.02 5.98 -8.57
N THR A 58 18.76 5.54 -8.58
CA THR A 58 18.03 5.17 -9.80
C THR A 58 17.26 6.35 -10.38
N ASN A 59 17.36 6.62 -11.68
CA ASN A 59 16.70 7.76 -12.33
C ASN A 59 15.17 7.55 -12.54
N GLU A 60 14.70 6.32 -12.37
CA GLU A 60 13.30 5.92 -12.49
C GLU A 60 12.80 5.27 -11.20
N CYS A 61 11.48 5.21 -11.02
CA CYS A 61 10.89 4.46 -9.91
C CYS A 61 11.25 2.96 -10.00
N VAL A 62 11.40 2.30 -8.84
CA VAL A 62 11.63 0.84 -8.74
C VAL A 62 10.57 0.02 -9.50
N ALA A 63 9.34 0.54 -9.59
CA ALA A 63 8.26 -0.04 -10.38
C ALA A 63 8.65 -0.30 -11.84
N ASN A 64 9.33 0.67 -12.45
CA ASN A 64 9.64 0.63 -13.86
C ASN A 64 10.70 -0.43 -14.14
N TYR A 65 11.65 -0.60 -13.22
CA TYR A 65 12.71 -1.61 -13.32
C TYR A 65 12.24 -3.04 -13.10
N LEU A 66 11.23 -3.26 -12.26
CA LEU A 66 10.75 -4.62 -11.94
C LEU A 66 9.83 -5.17 -13.03
N ASP A 67 8.78 -4.42 -13.35
CA ASP A 67 7.67 -4.92 -14.14
C ASP A 67 7.01 -3.85 -15.02
N GLY A 68 7.57 -2.63 -15.09
CA GLY A 68 6.95 -1.50 -15.78
C GLY A 68 5.66 -1.00 -15.11
N GLY A 69 5.40 -1.41 -13.86
CA GLY A 69 4.19 -1.08 -13.10
C GLY A 69 2.94 -1.91 -13.45
N TYR A 70 3.03 -2.95 -14.26
CA TYR A 70 1.89 -3.80 -14.66
C TYR A 70 1.28 -4.58 -13.48
N MET A 71 2.12 -5.17 -12.64
CA MET A 71 1.72 -5.90 -11.43
C MET A 71 1.06 -4.94 -10.45
N ARG A 72 1.58 -3.72 -10.31
CA ARG A 72 1.01 -2.69 -9.42
C ARG A 72 -0.35 -2.20 -9.92
N PHE A 73 -0.48 -2.04 -11.24
CA PHE A 73 -1.77 -1.72 -11.84
C PHE A 73 -2.81 -2.83 -11.59
N ALA A 74 -2.48 -4.08 -11.89
CA ALA A 74 -3.38 -5.22 -11.62
C ALA A 74 -3.74 -5.30 -10.12
N TRP A 75 -2.74 -5.11 -9.25
CA TRP A 75 -2.94 -5.08 -7.81
C TRP A 75 -3.90 -3.98 -7.36
N THR A 76 -3.78 -2.77 -7.89
CA THR A 76 -4.68 -1.66 -7.50
C THR A 76 -6.14 -1.96 -7.83
N ILE A 77 -6.41 -2.68 -8.92
CA ILE A 77 -7.77 -3.09 -9.31
C ILE A 77 -8.29 -4.15 -8.34
N GLU A 78 -7.52 -5.21 -8.09
CA GLU A 78 -7.91 -6.29 -7.18
C GLU A 78 -8.07 -5.79 -5.74
N GLN A 79 -7.15 -4.95 -5.27
CA GLN A 79 -7.21 -4.35 -3.94
C GLN A 79 -8.42 -3.42 -3.79
N SER A 80 -8.67 -2.56 -4.78
CA SER A 80 -9.82 -1.62 -4.73
C SER A 80 -11.15 -2.38 -4.74
N THR A 81 -11.27 -3.42 -5.57
CA THR A 81 -12.48 -4.25 -5.62
C THR A 81 -12.67 -5.05 -4.32
N ALA A 82 -11.62 -5.67 -3.78
CA ALA A 82 -11.68 -6.42 -2.52
C ALA A 82 -12.05 -5.53 -1.31
N LEU A 83 -11.47 -4.34 -1.21
CA LEU A 83 -11.82 -3.37 -0.17
C LEU A 83 -13.23 -2.82 -0.33
N PHE A 84 -13.68 -2.58 -1.57
CA PHE A 84 -15.05 -2.15 -1.84
C PHE A 84 -16.07 -3.22 -1.44
N ILE A 85 -15.84 -4.49 -1.79
CA ILE A 85 -16.68 -5.61 -1.37
C ILE A 85 -16.73 -5.71 0.16
N SER A 86 -15.58 -5.56 0.83
CA SER A 86 -15.50 -5.59 2.30
C SER A 86 -16.30 -4.44 2.92
N LEU A 87 -16.25 -3.24 2.33
CA LEU A 87 -17.00 -2.07 2.80
C LEU A 87 -18.52 -2.27 2.61
N VAL A 88 -18.94 -2.78 1.46
CA VAL A 88 -20.34 -3.15 1.20
C VAL A 88 -20.82 -4.23 2.18
N ALA A 89 -19.98 -5.23 2.46
CA ALA A 89 -20.28 -6.29 3.43
C ALA A 89 -20.45 -5.72 4.85
N LEU A 90 -19.62 -4.77 5.28
CA LEU A 90 -19.77 -4.09 6.58
C LEU A 90 -21.11 -3.37 6.70
N MET A 91 -21.55 -2.69 5.64
CA MET A 91 -22.75 -1.87 5.64
C MET A 91 -24.04 -2.69 5.52
N PHE A 92 -24.05 -3.68 4.62
CA PHE A 92 -25.28 -4.36 4.20
C PHE A 92 -25.39 -5.82 4.65
N PHE A 93 -24.26 -6.54 4.81
CA PHE A 93 -24.27 -7.99 5.01
C PHE A 93 -23.55 -8.42 6.30
N LYS A 94 -24.32 -8.52 7.39
CA LYS A 94 -23.77 -8.90 8.71
C LYS A 94 -23.31 -10.37 8.80
N LYS A 95 -23.83 -11.28 7.98
CA LYS A 95 -23.68 -12.74 8.20
C LYS A 95 -22.59 -13.45 7.38
N PRO A 96 -22.32 -13.12 6.11
CA PRO A 96 -21.37 -13.91 5.33
C PRO A 96 -19.93 -13.47 5.64
N LEU A 97 -19.27 -14.22 6.52
CA LEU A 97 -17.86 -13.98 6.89
C LEU A 97 -16.89 -14.16 5.71
N TRP A 98 -17.26 -15.00 4.73
CA TRP A 98 -16.47 -15.28 3.55
C TRP A 98 -16.24 -14.04 2.65
N LEU A 99 -17.15 -13.06 2.67
CA LEU A 99 -16.98 -11.83 1.87
C LEU A 99 -15.80 -10.95 2.32
N TYR A 100 -15.30 -11.14 3.55
CA TYR A 100 -14.14 -10.41 4.07
C TYR A 100 -12.80 -11.02 3.65
N TRP A 101 -12.80 -12.29 3.19
CA TRP A 101 -11.57 -13.02 2.85
C TRP A 101 -10.75 -12.35 1.76
N PRO A 102 -11.32 -11.91 0.62
CA PRO A 102 -10.55 -11.24 -0.41
C PRO A 102 -9.84 -9.99 0.13
N GLY A 103 -10.54 -9.17 0.92
CA GLY A 103 -9.96 -7.97 1.53
C GLY A 103 -8.84 -8.29 2.51
N LEU A 104 -9.02 -9.30 3.37
CA LEU A 104 -8.00 -9.74 4.33
C LEU A 104 -6.75 -10.29 3.65
N LEU A 105 -6.93 -11.16 2.64
CA LEU A 105 -5.82 -11.77 1.93
C LEU A 105 -5.02 -10.71 1.16
N MET A 106 -5.69 -9.85 0.39
CA MET A 106 -5.03 -8.81 -0.40
C MET A 106 -4.36 -7.74 0.47
N GLN A 107 -4.98 -7.39 1.58
CA GLN A 107 -4.37 -6.44 2.52
C GLN A 107 -3.15 -7.05 3.25
N SER A 108 -3.22 -8.33 3.62
CA SER A 108 -2.10 -9.03 4.28
C SER A 108 -0.91 -9.18 3.33
N SER A 109 -1.15 -9.55 2.08
CA SER A 109 -0.12 -9.66 1.06
C SER A 109 0.49 -8.29 0.71
N TYR A 110 -0.29 -7.20 0.73
CA TYR A 110 0.24 -5.85 0.58
C TYR A 110 1.18 -5.46 1.72
N THR A 111 0.80 -5.73 2.98
CA THR A 111 1.69 -5.52 4.14
C THR A 111 2.96 -6.38 4.05
N LEU A 112 2.84 -7.65 3.68
CA LEU A 112 3.99 -8.54 3.49
C LEU A 112 4.91 -8.04 2.36
N GLY A 113 4.36 -7.63 1.23
CA GLY A 113 5.12 -7.09 0.10
C GLY A 113 5.92 -5.84 0.49
N LEU A 114 5.29 -4.92 1.24
CA LEU A 114 5.97 -3.73 1.72
C LEU A 114 7.04 -4.05 2.77
N SER A 115 6.83 -5.05 3.63
CA SER A 115 7.85 -5.53 4.57
C SER A 115 9.04 -6.17 3.87
N VAL A 116 8.80 -7.00 2.85
CA VAL A 116 9.86 -7.63 2.05
C VAL A 116 10.66 -6.57 1.32
N LEU A 117 9.99 -5.58 0.71
CA LEU A 117 10.67 -4.46 0.07
C LEU A 117 11.52 -3.69 1.08
N THR A 118 10.95 -3.32 2.23
CA THR A 118 11.67 -2.61 3.30
C THR A 118 12.90 -3.40 3.75
N MET A 119 12.78 -4.72 3.91
CA MET A 119 13.89 -5.60 4.29
C MET A 119 14.96 -5.67 3.19
N ALA A 120 14.55 -5.75 1.92
CA ALA A 120 15.49 -5.76 0.79
C ALA A 120 16.26 -4.43 0.67
N THR A 121 15.61 -3.31 0.99
CA THR A 121 16.21 -1.97 0.93
C THR A 121 16.87 -1.55 2.25
N ALA A 122 16.63 -2.27 3.34
CA ALA A 122 17.18 -2.00 4.68
C ALA A 122 18.70 -1.76 4.70
N PRO A 123 19.56 -2.58 4.07
CA PRO A 123 21.00 -2.32 4.10
C PRO A 123 21.36 -0.98 3.44
N LYS A 124 20.67 -0.61 2.36
CA LYS A 124 20.91 0.64 1.65
C LYS A 124 20.35 1.86 2.39
N ILE A 125 19.21 1.71 3.06
CA ILE A 125 18.68 2.73 3.96
C ILE A 125 19.65 2.96 5.13
N LEU A 126 20.20 1.88 5.72
CA LEU A 126 21.18 1.99 6.81
C LEU A 126 22.49 2.64 6.35
N GLU A 127 22.96 2.33 5.14
CA GLU A 127 24.12 2.99 4.53
C GLU A 127 23.87 4.50 4.35
N ALA A 128 22.69 4.88 3.86
CA ALA A 128 22.29 6.28 3.71
C ALA A 128 22.15 7.02 5.06
N LEU A 129 21.61 6.35 6.08
CA LEU A 129 21.48 6.90 7.44
C LEU A 129 22.81 6.98 8.19
N GLY A 130 23.76 6.10 7.88
CA GLY A 130 25.12 6.13 8.44
C GLY A 130 26.02 7.21 7.84
N GLY A 131 25.60 7.82 6.73
CA GLY A 131 26.26 8.96 6.08
C GLY A 131 25.84 10.31 6.66
N VAL A 132 25.88 11.35 5.83
CA VAL A 132 25.37 12.68 6.20
C VAL A 132 23.85 12.66 6.14
N ILE A 133 23.20 12.78 7.29
CA ILE A 133 21.73 12.80 7.37
C ILE A 133 21.24 14.20 6.97
N ASP A 134 20.70 14.29 5.76
CA ASP A 134 19.97 15.48 5.30
C ASP A 134 18.55 15.52 5.88
N PHE A 135 18.03 16.72 6.17
CA PHE A 135 16.65 16.89 6.65
C PHE A 135 15.60 16.36 5.66
N GLU A 136 15.85 16.50 4.37
CA GLU A 136 15.00 15.99 3.30
C GLU A 136 14.93 14.45 3.31
N LEU A 137 16.07 13.77 3.47
CA LEU A 137 16.13 12.31 3.60
C LEU A 137 15.35 11.84 4.83
N ALA A 138 15.52 12.52 5.97
CA ALA A 138 14.78 12.21 7.19
C ALA A 138 13.25 12.36 7.01
N LEU A 139 12.82 13.41 6.31
CA LEU A 139 11.40 13.64 6.01
C LEU A 139 10.85 12.53 5.11
N ILE A 140 11.49 12.24 3.98
CA ILE A 140 11.03 11.21 3.04
C ILE A 140 10.99 9.83 3.73
N PHE A 141 12.02 9.50 4.52
CA PHE A 141 12.05 8.26 5.30
C PHE A 141 10.94 8.20 6.36
N SER A 142 10.63 9.32 7.01
CA SER A 142 9.53 9.39 7.99
C SER A 142 8.17 9.16 7.34
N VAL A 143 7.93 9.71 6.15
CA VAL A 143 6.70 9.50 5.37
C VAL A 143 6.56 8.03 4.98
N TYR A 144 7.63 7.42 4.47
CA TYR A 144 7.65 5.99 4.13
C TYR A 144 7.35 5.12 5.36
N SER A 145 8.01 5.38 6.48
CA SER A 145 7.84 4.65 7.74
C SER A 145 6.43 4.83 8.33
N MET A 146 5.86 6.03 8.23
CA MET A 146 4.49 6.30 8.66
C MET A 146 3.48 5.57 7.76
N GLY A 147 3.67 5.56 6.45
CA GLY A 147 2.86 4.79 5.50
C GLY A 147 2.91 3.29 5.80
N PHE A 148 4.11 2.75 6.04
CA PHE A 148 4.33 1.36 6.46
C PHE A 148 3.59 1.03 7.76
N ALA A 149 3.74 1.86 8.80
CA ALA A 149 3.10 1.65 10.08
C ALA A 149 1.57 1.74 10.01
N MET A 150 1.03 2.72 9.26
CA MET A 150 -0.41 2.84 9.02
C MET A 150 -0.97 1.64 8.26
N ASN A 151 -0.21 1.10 7.30
CA ASN A 151 -0.59 -0.12 6.59
C ASN A 151 -0.66 -1.33 7.51
N TRP A 152 0.35 -1.51 8.35
CA TRP A 152 0.39 -2.57 9.34
C TRP A 152 -0.77 -2.47 10.33
N LEU A 153 -1.02 -1.26 10.86
CA LEU A 153 -2.11 -1.01 11.79
C LEU A 153 -3.47 -1.31 11.15
N PHE A 154 -3.69 -0.92 9.90
CA PHE A 154 -4.94 -1.20 9.21
C PHE A 154 -5.16 -2.70 9.00
N THR A 155 -4.13 -3.44 8.61
CA THR A 155 -4.16 -4.91 8.49
C THR A 155 -4.46 -5.57 9.84
N PHE A 156 -3.82 -5.09 10.91
CA PHE A 156 -4.07 -5.56 12.27
C PHE A 156 -5.53 -5.35 12.69
N VAL A 157 -6.09 -4.16 12.46
CA VAL A 157 -7.48 -3.84 12.79
C VAL A 157 -8.46 -4.71 12.00
N LEU A 158 -8.21 -4.93 10.71
CA LEU A 158 -9.06 -5.78 9.87
C LEU A 158 -9.08 -7.23 10.38
N TRP A 159 -7.91 -7.78 10.70
CA TRP A 159 -7.80 -9.13 11.28
C TRP A 159 -8.49 -9.25 12.63
N HIS A 160 -8.31 -8.28 13.52
CA HIS A 160 -8.99 -8.25 14.83
C HIS A 160 -10.50 -8.20 14.67
N TYR A 161 -11.00 -7.36 13.76
CA TYR A 161 -12.41 -7.30 13.46
C TYR A 161 -12.94 -8.64 12.92
N TYR A 162 -12.22 -9.27 11.99
CA TYR A 162 -12.59 -10.57 11.44
C TYR A 162 -12.69 -11.64 12.52
N TRP A 163 -11.65 -11.83 13.35
CA TRP A 163 -11.66 -12.84 14.41
C TRP A 163 -12.75 -12.59 15.45
N HIS A 164 -13.00 -11.32 15.80
CA HIS A 164 -14.11 -10.98 16.71
C HIS A 164 -15.46 -11.40 16.14
N ARG A 165 -15.69 -11.15 14.85
CA ARG A 165 -16.91 -11.56 14.15
C ARG A 165 -17.02 -13.07 14.05
N GLU A 166 -15.94 -13.76 13.72
CA GLU A 166 -15.87 -15.22 13.66
C GLU A 166 -16.25 -15.85 15.01
N ARG A 167 -15.66 -15.36 16.11
CA ARG A 167 -15.98 -15.83 17.47
C ARG A 167 -17.44 -15.62 17.82
N LYS A 168 -18.03 -14.46 17.48
CA LYS A 168 -19.47 -14.21 17.70
C LYS A 168 -20.34 -15.19 16.92
N LEU A 169 -20.03 -15.45 15.65
CA LEU A 169 -20.80 -16.41 14.84
C LEU A 169 -20.65 -17.85 15.34
N LEU A 170 -19.46 -18.25 15.80
CA LEU A 170 -19.24 -19.57 16.40
C LEU A 170 -19.97 -19.73 17.74
N ALA A 171 -20.05 -18.67 18.54
CA ALA A 171 -20.84 -18.63 19.77
C ALA A 171 -22.34 -18.72 19.50
N GLU A 172 -22.87 -17.99 18.51
CA GLU A 172 -24.27 -18.10 18.06
C GLU A 172 -24.62 -19.52 17.57
N ARG A 173 -23.64 -20.26 17.03
CA ARG A 173 -23.78 -21.67 16.62
C ARG A 173 -23.59 -22.67 17.76
N GLY A 174 -23.32 -22.21 18.98
CA GLY A 174 -23.12 -23.08 20.15
C GLY A 174 -21.82 -23.90 20.15
N ILE A 175 -20.86 -23.56 19.29
CA ILE A 175 -19.58 -24.28 19.16
C ILE A 175 -18.53 -23.77 20.17
N PHE A 176 -18.61 -22.48 20.53
CA PHE A 176 -17.73 -21.85 21.53
C PHE A 176 -18.58 -21.16 22.61
N PRO A 177 -18.11 -21.08 23.86
CA PRO A 177 -18.74 -20.22 24.86
C PRO A 177 -18.77 -18.76 24.35
N PRO A 178 -19.85 -18.01 24.61
CA PRO A 178 -19.91 -16.61 24.22
C PRO A 178 -18.73 -15.86 24.83
N PRO A 179 -18.14 -14.88 24.11
CA PRO A 179 -17.02 -14.12 24.64
C PRO A 179 -17.47 -13.47 25.96
N GLU A 180 -16.92 -13.93 27.08
CA GLU A 180 -17.07 -13.25 28.36
C GLU A 180 -16.48 -11.86 28.18
N PHE A 181 -17.34 -10.84 28.36
CA PHE A 181 -16.91 -9.46 28.37
C PHE A 181 -15.98 -9.27 29.58
N VAL A 182 -14.67 -9.25 29.33
CA VAL A 182 -13.67 -8.68 30.24
C VAL A 182 -13.39 -7.26 29.76
#